data_AF-A0A645C4A3-F1
#
_entry.id   AF-A0A645C4A3-F1
#
_cell.length_a   1.000
_cell.length_b   1.000
_cell.length_c   1.000
_cell.angle_alpha   90.00
_cell.angle_beta   90.00
_cell.angle_gamma   90.00
#
_symmetry.space_group_name_H-M   'P 1'
#
loop_
_entity.id
_entity.type
_entity.pdbx_description
1 polymer ?
#
loop_
_entity_poly.entity_id
_entity_poly.type
_entity_poly.pdbx_seq_one_letter_code
_entity_poly.pdbx_strand_id
1 'polypeptide(L)'
;MMTNFKTMRTRVDRLHQLKTMQEDGTFDMLPKKEVMKHLGEIAKLEKYLGGVENMKALPGALFIVDTRKERNAIAEAHKLGIPVVAIADTNCDPDEIDHIIPGNDDAIRAIKLISSIMANAMLEGKQGEQMEEAAEASAPESAE
;
A
#
# COMPACT_ATOMS: atom_id res chain seq x y z
N MET A 1 3.02 2.74 -11.02
CA MET A 1 2.70 3.66 -9.92
C MET A 1 3.92 4.05 -9.07
N MET A 2 4.75 3.10 -8.67
CA MET A 2 5.87 3.31 -7.74
C MET A 2 7.06 4.01 -8.41
N THR A 3 7.36 3.69 -9.67
CA THR A 3 8.49 4.29 -10.42
C THR A 3 8.33 5.79 -10.67
N ASN A 4 7.11 6.31 -10.71
CA ASN A 4 6.82 7.74 -10.79
C ASN A 4 6.07 8.24 -9.55
N PHE A 5 6.56 7.87 -8.37
CA PHE A 5 5.93 8.20 -7.09
C PHE A 5 5.72 9.70 -6.87
N LYS A 6 6.66 10.54 -7.34
CA LYS A 6 6.54 12.00 -7.23
C LYS A 6 5.27 12.55 -7.91
N THR A 7 4.95 12.05 -9.12
CA THR A 7 3.74 12.47 -9.85
C THR A 7 2.48 11.83 -9.27
N MET A 8 2.58 10.62 -8.73
CA MET A 8 1.45 10.00 -8.04
C MET A 8 1.08 10.76 -6.77
N ARG A 9 2.08 11.23 -6.02
CA ARG A 9 1.86 12.01 -4.80
C ARG A 9 1.10 13.30 -5.06
N THR A 10 1.39 14.02 -6.13
CA THR A 10 0.62 15.23 -6.47
C THR A 10 -0.85 14.93 -6.77
N ARG A 11 -1.19 13.72 -7.24
CA ARG A 11 -2.58 13.27 -7.42
C ARG A 11 -3.25 12.90 -6.11
N VAL A 12 -2.50 12.35 -5.15
CA VAL A 12 -2.98 12.11 -3.78
C VAL A 12 -3.21 13.43 -3.05
N ASP A 13 -2.29 14.39 -3.17
CA ASP A 13 -2.45 15.73 -2.60
C ASP A 13 -3.69 16.43 -3.18
N ARG A 14 -3.94 16.23 -4.49
CA ARG A 14 -5.17 16.72 -5.14
C ARG A 14 -6.44 16.08 -4.58
N LEU A 15 -6.42 14.77 -4.29
CA LEU A 15 -7.55 14.10 -3.63
C LEU A 15 -7.80 14.71 -2.25
N HIS A 16 -6.75 14.93 -1.46
CA HIS A 16 -6.87 15.51 -0.13
C HIS A 16 -7.45 16.94 -0.18
N GLN A 17 -6.96 17.78 -1.10
CA GLN A 17 -7.51 19.11 -1.35
C GLN A 17 -9.02 19.07 -1.68
N LEU A 18 -9.43 18.14 -2.56
CA LEU A 18 -10.83 18.03 -2.96
C LEU A 18 -11.73 17.55 -1.80
N LYS A 19 -11.24 16.65 -0.93
CA LYS A 19 -11.92 16.23 0.30
C LYS A 19 -12.07 17.40 1.27
N THR A 20 -11.00 18.15 1.53
CA THR A 20 -11.04 19.35 2.38
C THR A 20 -12.03 20.38 1.85
N MET A 21 -12.01 20.68 0.54
CA MET A 21 -12.99 21.60 -0.06
C MET A 21 -14.45 21.14 0.09
N GLN A 22 -14.68 19.83 0.12
CA GLN A 22 -15.99 19.24 0.35
C GLN A 22 -16.42 19.38 1.83
N GLU A 23 -15.51 19.16 2.77
CA GLU A 23 -15.75 19.27 4.22
C GLU A 23 -15.96 20.72 4.66
N ASP A 24 -15.20 21.66 4.07
CA ASP A 24 -15.23 23.09 4.42
C ASP A 24 -16.46 23.83 3.86
N GLY A 25 -17.34 23.15 3.11
CA GLY A 25 -18.53 23.74 2.48
C GLY A 25 -18.23 24.61 1.26
N THR A 26 -17.00 24.56 0.73
CA THR A 26 -16.60 25.35 -0.47
C THR A 26 -17.41 24.94 -1.70
N PHE A 27 -17.89 23.69 -1.75
CA PHE A 27 -18.72 23.19 -2.84
C PHE A 27 -20.08 23.88 -2.93
N ASP A 28 -20.60 24.43 -1.82
CA ASP A 28 -21.89 25.13 -1.81
C ASP A 28 -21.83 26.50 -2.49
N MET A 29 -20.63 27.08 -2.58
CA MET A 29 -20.40 28.35 -3.30
C MET A 29 -20.16 28.16 -4.80
N LEU A 30 -19.98 26.92 -5.26
CA LEU A 30 -19.68 26.61 -6.65
C LEU A 30 -20.94 26.29 -7.48
N PRO A 31 -20.92 26.53 -8.79
CA PRO A 31 -22.00 26.08 -9.68
C PRO A 31 -22.17 24.56 -9.62
N LYS A 32 -23.42 24.06 -9.62
CA LYS A 32 -23.75 22.62 -9.56
C LYS A 32 -23.00 21.77 -10.61
N LYS A 33 -22.72 22.34 -11.79
CA LYS A 33 -21.95 21.66 -12.85
C LYS A 33 -20.49 21.39 -12.43
N GLU A 34 -19.86 22.30 -11.72
CA GLU A 34 -18.47 22.16 -11.25
C GLU A 34 -18.40 21.22 -10.05
N VAL A 35 -19.36 21.32 -9.13
CA VAL A 35 -19.51 20.36 -8.02
C VAL A 35 -19.60 18.93 -8.54
N MET A 36 -20.42 18.66 -9.56
CA MET A 36 -20.51 17.33 -10.16
C MET A 36 -19.20 16.85 -10.79
N LYS A 37 -18.40 17.75 -11.39
CA LYS A 37 -17.07 17.39 -11.91
C LYS A 37 -16.11 17.02 -10.79
N HIS A 38 -16.09 17.79 -9.70
CA HIS A 38 -15.22 17.51 -8.56
C HIS A 38 -15.62 16.22 -7.84
N LEU A 39 -16.92 15.95 -7.66
CA LEU A 39 -17.38 14.67 -7.11
C LEU A 39 -16.98 13.48 -8.00
N GLY A 40 -17.06 13.62 -9.31
CA GLY A 40 -16.57 12.60 -10.25
C GLY A 40 -15.05 12.41 -10.19
N GLU A 41 -14.30 13.50 -10.00
CA GLU A 41 -12.85 13.46 -9.82
C GLU A 41 -12.47 12.76 -8.51
N ILE A 42 -13.12 13.10 -7.39
CA ILE A 42 -12.96 12.43 -6.09
C ILE A 42 -13.23 10.94 -6.24
N ALA A 43 -14.38 10.54 -6.78
CA ALA A 43 -14.74 9.12 -6.93
C ALA A 43 -13.70 8.34 -7.76
N LYS A 44 -13.15 8.96 -8.80
CA LYS A 44 -12.10 8.34 -9.62
C LYS A 44 -10.79 8.23 -8.85
N LEU A 45 -10.35 9.29 -8.18
CA LEU A 45 -9.11 9.30 -7.42
C LEU A 45 -9.18 8.34 -6.21
N GLU A 46 -10.29 8.32 -5.47
CA GLU A 46 -10.54 7.40 -4.36
C GLU A 46 -10.42 5.93 -4.81
N LYS A 47 -11.06 5.60 -5.93
CA LYS A 47 -11.08 4.23 -6.47
C LYS A 47 -9.68 3.68 -6.76
N TYR A 48 -8.78 4.50 -7.29
CA TYR A 48 -7.45 4.06 -7.71
C TYR A 48 -6.35 4.36 -6.68
N LEU A 49 -6.50 5.41 -5.88
CA LEU A 49 -5.46 5.94 -4.99
C LEU A 49 -5.80 5.87 -3.50
N GLY A 50 -7.02 5.50 -3.12
CA GLY A 50 -7.42 5.43 -1.71
C GLY A 50 -6.51 4.52 -0.88
N GLY A 51 -6.03 3.41 -1.46
CA GLY A 51 -5.11 2.49 -0.79
C GLY A 51 -3.73 3.06 -0.48
N VAL A 52 -3.32 4.15 -1.13
CA VAL A 52 -2.01 4.78 -0.93
C VAL A 52 -2.11 6.20 -0.36
N GLU A 53 -3.32 6.64 0.03
CA GLU A 53 -3.55 8.03 0.48
C GLU A 53 -2.63 8.40 1.64
N ASN A 54 -2.40 7.46 2.55
CA ASN A 54 -1.57 7.67 3.74
C ASN A 54 -0.07 7.37 3.52
N MET A 55 0.33 6.99 2.30
CA MET A 55 1.68 6.53 2.01
C MET A 55 2.63 7.71 1.78
N LYS A 56 3.53 7.97 2.74
CA LYS A 56 4.47 9.11 2.71
C LYS A 56 5.76 8.85 1.92
N ALA A 57 6.18 7.60 1.84
CA ALA A 57 7.42 7.13 1.21
C ALA A 57 7.15 5.85 0.41
N LEU A 58 8.13 5.40 -0.37
CA LEU A 58 8.05 4.11 -1.04
C LEU A 58 7.97 2.96 -0.01
N PRO A 59 7.27 1.86 -0.34
CA PRO A 59 7.19 0.71 0.56
C PRO A 59 8.54 0.00 0.66
N GLY A 60 8.82 -0.57 1.84
CA GLY A 60 10.03 -1.37 2.09
C GLY A 60 9.94 -2.81 1.57
N ALA A 61 8.73 -3.31 1.34
CA ALA A 61 8.46 -4.60 0.72
C ALA A 61 7.06 -4.58 0.07
N LEU A 62 6.81 -5.46 -0.89
CA LEU A 62 5.49 -5.66 -1.49
C LEU A 62 4.96 -7.06 -1.22
N PHE A 63 3.68 -7.12 -0.91
CA PHE A 63 2.92 -8.37 -0.88
C PHE A 63 1.98 -8.42 -2.09
N ILE A 64 2.15 -9.40 -2.97
CA ILE A 64 1.40 -9.53 -4.23
C ILE A 64 0.60 -10.82 -4.26
N VAL A 65 -0.65 -10.72 -4.73
CA VAL A 65 -1.53 -11.85 -5.00
C VAL A 65 -1.67 -11.96 -6.52
N ASP A 66 -1.44 -13.15 -7.08
CA ASP A 66 -1.42 -13.44 -8.52
C ASP A 66 -0.37 -12.59 -9.28
N THR A 67 0.84 -13.14 -9.38
CA THR A 67 1.96 -12.47 -10.05
C THR A 67 1.76 -12.32 -11.54
N ARG A 68 0.91 -13.17 -12.16
CA ARG A 68 0.62 -13.11 -13.59
C ARG A 68 -0.27 -11.92 -13.92
N LYS A 69 -1.26 -11.60 -13.08
CA LYS A 69 -2.10 -10.40 -13.25
C LYS A 69 -1.36 -9.12 -12.87
N GLU A 70 -0.49 -9.18 -11.86
CA GLU A 70 0.18 -7.99 -11.29
C GLU A 70 1.65 -7.80 -11.77
N ARG A 71 1.97 -8.26 -12.98
CA ARG A 71 3.32 -8.14 -13.57
C ARG A 71 3.89 -6.73 -13.57
N ASN A 72 3.04 -5.72 -13.75
CA ASN A 72 3.48 -4.33 -13.73
C ASN A 72 3.99 -3.90 -12.34
N ALA A 73 3.37 -4.40 -11.26
CA ALA A 73 3.81 -4.10 -9.91
C ALA A 73 5.17 -4.74 -9.62
N ILE A 74 5.37 -5.99 -10.04
CA ILE A 74 6.65 -6.71 -9.90
C ILE A 74 7.77 -6.02 -10.68
N ALA A 75 7.51 -5.67 -11.95
CA ALA A 75 8.49 -5.00 -12.79
C ALA A 75 8.89 -3.62 -12.23
N GLU A 76 7.97 -2.90 -11.60
CA GLU A 76 8.28 -1.66 -10.89
C GLU A 76 9.06 -1.89 -9.60
N ALA A 77 8.71 -2.93 -8.84
CA ALA A 77 9.40 -3.32 -7.61
C ALA A 77 10.86 -3.66 -7.88
N HIS A 78 11.13 -4.50 -8.89
CA HIS A 78 12.48 -4.89 -9.30
C HIS A 78 13.31 -3.69 -9.72
N LYS A 79 12.73 -2.74 -10.47
CA LYS A 79 13.42 -1.50 -10.86
C LYS A 79 13.81 -0.63 -9.68
N LEU A 80 13.05 -0.67 -8.60
CA LEU A 80 13.26 0.12 -7.40
C LEU A 80 14.04 -0.65 -6.31
N GLY A 81 14.34 -1.93 -6.53
CA GLY A 81 14.99 -2.80 -5.54
C GLY A 81 14.10 -3.10 -4.34
N ILE A 82 12.78 -3.09 -4.52
CA ILE A 82 11.82 -3.39 -3.45
C ILE A 82 11.58 -4.91 -3.44
N PRO A 83 11.82 -5.62 -2.33
CA PRO A 83 11.61 -7.05 -2.24
C PRO A 83 10.13 -7.43 -2.40
N VAL A 84 9.88 -8.49 -3.14
CA VAL A 84 8.54 -8.99 -3.48
C VAL A 84 8.27 -10.31 -2.76
N VAL A 85 7.25 -10.30 -1.91
CA VAL A 85 6.62 -11.49 -1.32
C VAL A 85 5.35 -11.77 -2.09
N ALA A 86 5.16 -12.98 -2.63
CA ALA A 86 3.96 -13.26 -3.41
C ALA A 86 3.44 -14.68 -3.29
N ILE A 87 2.12 -14.82 -3.48
CA ILE A 87 1.48 -16.13 -3.62
C ILE A 87 1.72 -16.62 -5.05
N ALA A 88 2.34 -17.80 -5.18
CA ALA A 88 2.58 -18.43 -6.47
C ALA A 88 1.72 -19.68 -6.62
N ASP A 89 0.91 -19.72 -7.68
CA ASP A 89 0.19 -20.90 -8.14
C ASP A 89 0.95 -21.58 -9.31
N THR A 90 0.42 -22.72 -9.78
CA THR A 90 0.95 -23.53 -10.89
C THR A 90 1.22 -22.78 -12.20
N ASN A 91 0.63 -21.60 -12.40
CA ASN A 91 0.72 -20.81 -13.62
C ASN A 91 1.62 -19.56 -13.49
N CYS A 92 2.30 -19.41 -12.36
CA CYS A 92 3.16 -18.28 -12.03
C CYS A 92 4.65 -18.64 -12.23
N ASP A 93 5.47 -17.65 -12.61
CA ASP A 93 6.92 -17.81 -12.69
C ASP A 93 7.54 -17.47 -11.32
N PRO A 94 8.15 -18.45 -10.62
CA PRO A 94 8.73 -18.22 -9.29
C PRO A 94 9.99 -17.35 -9.33
N ASP A 95 10.68 -17.26 -10.47
CA ASP A 95 11.94 -16.51 -10.58
C ASP A 95 11.73 -14.99 -10.48
N GLU A 96 10.50 -14.52 -10.68
CA GLU A 96 10.12 -13.11 -10.54
C GLU A 96 9.79 -12.72 -9.07
N ILE A 97 9.98 -13.62 -8.11
CA ILE A 97 9.54 -13.45 -6.71
C ILE A 97 10.70 -13.72 -5.75
N ASP A 98 11.03 -12.77 -4.88
CA ASP A 98 12.09 -12.95 -3.88
C ASP A 98 11.69 -13.92 -2.76
N HIS A 99 10.43 -13.84 -2.32
CA HIS A 99 9.87 -14.67 -1.25
C HIS A 99 8.56 -15.32 -1.69
N ILE A 100 8.66 -16.58 -2.09
CA ILE A 100 7.54 -17.33 -2.66
C ILE A 100 6.70 -18.00 -1.57
N ILE A 101 5.39 -17.80 -1.64
CA ILE A 101 4.39 -18.53 -0.86
C ILE A 101 3.64 -19.46 -1.81
N PRO A 102 3.96 -20.76 -1.87
CA PRO A 102 3.23 -21.69 -2.72
C PRO A 102 1.78 -21.81 -2.23
N GLY A 103 0.81 -21.53 -3.10
CA GLY A 103 -0.59 -21.52 -2.70
C GLY A 103 -1.55 -21.22 -3.85
N ASN A 104 -2.84 -21.40 -3.59
CA ASN A 104 -3.89 -21.10 -4.55
C ASN A 104 -4.24 -19.60 -4.50
N ASP A 105 -4.03 -18.89 -5.60
CA ASP A 105 -4.28 -17.47 -5.78
C ASP A 105 -5.63 -17.14 -6.43
N ASP A 106 -6.37 -18.15 -6.93
CA ASP A 106 -7.71 -17.99 -7.51
C ASP A 106 -8.83 -18.11 -6.45
N ALA A 107 -8.58 -18.85 -5.36
CA ALA A 107 -9.59 -19.12 -4.35
C ALA A 107 -9.68 -18.00 -3.30
N ILE A 108 -10.84 -17.31 -3.23
CA ILE A 108 -11.12 -16.25 -2.25
C ILE A 108 -10.80 -16.67 -0.80
N ARG A 109 -11.10 -17.93 -0.42
CA ARG A 109 -10.81 -18.44 0.93
C ARG A 109 -9.30 -18.55 1.20
N ALA A 110 -8.53 -18.99 0.20
CA ALA A 110 -7.08 -19.12 0.31
C ALA A 110 -6.42 -17.73 0.38
N ILE A 111 -6.79 -16.82 -0.52
CA ILE A 111 -6.33 -15.42 -0.50
C ILE A 111 -6.65 -14.78 0.85
N LYS A 112 -7.90 -14.91 1.33
CA LYS A 112 -8.32 -14.31 2.61
C LYS A 112 -7.49 -14.88 3.78
N LEU A 113 -7.25 -16.18 3.79
CA LEU A 113 -6.45 -16.84 4.82
C LEU A 113 -5.01 -16.31 4.81
N ILE A 114 -4.34 -16.37 3.66
CA ILE A 114 -2.93 -15.97 3.54
C ILE A 114 -2.76 -14.47 3.83
N SER A 115 -3.61 -13.62 3.25
CA SER A 115 -3.58 -12.17 3.52
C SER A 115 -3.85 -11.85 4.99
N SER A 116 -4.73 -12.60 5.67
CA SER A 116 -4.97 -12.39 7.10
C SER A 116 -3.77 -12.78 7.97
N ILE A 117 -3.09 -13.87 7.63
CA ILE A 117 -1.87 -14.31 8.32
C ILE A 117 -0.77 -13.29 8.10
N MET A 118 -0.60 -12.80 6.86
CA MET A 118 0.37 -11.76 6.54
C MET A 118 0.09 -10.46 7.31
N ALA A 119 -1.18 -10.06 7.41
CA ALA A 119 -1.57 -8.89 8.19
C ALA A 119 -1.24 -9.06 9.69
N ASN A 120 -1.49 -10.25 10.26
CA ASN A 120 -1.13 -10.57 11.64
C ASN A 120 0.39 -10.54 11.85
N ALA A 121 1.16 -11.13 10.93
CA ALA A 121 2.63 -11.12 10.99
C ALA A 121 3.18 -9.68 10.98
N MET A 122 2.59 -8.78 10.20
CA MET A 122 2.97 -7.35 10.20
C MET A 122 2.62 -6.64 11.51
N LEU A 123 1.55 -7.05 12.20
CA LEU A 123 1.20 -6.50 13.52
C LEU A 123 2.12 -7.03 14.61
N GLU A 124 2.42 -8.33 14.59
CA GLU A 124 3.35 -8.98 15.52
C GLU A 124 4.76 -8.41 15.39
N GLY A 125 5.24 -8.20 14.15
CA GLY A 125 6.54 -7.55 13.90
C GLY A 125 6.63 -6.16 14.50
N LYS A 126 5.58 -5.34 14.35
CA LYS A 126 5.52 -4.00 14.97
C LYS A 126 5.47 -4.03 16.50
N GLN A 127 4.82 -5.03 17.08
CA GLN A 127 4.81 -5.20 18.54
C GLN A 127 6.16 -5.65 19.07
N GLY A 128 6.86 -6.52 18.32
CA GLY A 128 8.25 -6.91 18.61
C GLY A 128 9.19 -5.71 18.62
N GLU A 129 9.09 -4.83 17.61
CA GLU A 129 9.85 -3.57 17.54
C GLU A 129 9.58 -2.66 18.74
N GLN A 130 8.31 -2.51 19.18
CA GLN A 130 7.98 -1.72 20.37
C GLN A 130 8.57 -2.29 21.66
N MET A 131 8.74 -3.60 21.74
CA MET A 131 9.31 -4.29 22.90
C MET A 131 10.84 -4.18 22.92
N GLU A 132 11.51 -4.20 21.76
CA GLU A 132 12.94 -3.92 21.62
C GLU A 132 13.27 -2.44 21.88
N GLU A 133 12.48 -1.50 21.35
CA GLU A 133 12.68 -0.05 21.58
C GLU A 133 12.45 0.32 23.07
N ALA A 134 11.51 -0.35 23.74
CA ALA A 134 11.33 -0.24 25.19
C ALA A 134 12.44 -0.93 26.01
N ALA A 135 13.06 -1.99 25.48
CA ALA A 135 14.20 -2.67 26.11
C ALA A 135 15.50 -1.85 25.96
N GLU A 136 15.73 -1.19 24.82
CA GLU A 136 16.86 -0.26 24.63
C GLU A 136 16.67 1.01 25.46
N ALA A 137 15.44 1.54 25.58
CA ALA A 137 15.16 2.70 26.45
C ALA A 137 15.24 2.40 27.96
N SER A 138 15.27 1.12 28.35
CA SER A 138 15.39 0.68 29.76
C SER A 138 16.74 0.05 30.10
N ALA A 139 17.68 0.01 29.16
CA ALA A 139 19.07 -0.29 29.46
C ALA A 139 19.66 0.89 30.26
N PRO A 140 20.06 0.71 31.53
CA PRO A 140 20.71 1.77 32.28
C PRO A 140 22.05 2.06 31.62
N GLU A 141 22.24 3.30 31.19
CA GLU A 141 23.55 3.91 30.97
C GLU A 141 24.37 3.69 32.26
N SER A 142 25.17 2.63 32.27
CA SER A 142 26.00 2.24 33.41
C SER A 142 27.43 2.03 32.92
N ALA A 143 28.25 3.06 33.20
CA ALA A 143 29.71 3.09 33.30
C ALA A 143 30.49 2.67 32.03
N GLU A 144 31.33 3.52 31.42
CA GLU A 144 32.51 4.19 32.00
C GLU A 144 32.88 5.46 31.22
#